data_AF-A0A6N6RZP6-F1
#
_entry.id   AF-A0A6N6RZP6-F1
#
_cell.length_a   1.000
_cell.length_b   1.000
_cell.length_c   1.000
_cell.angle_alpha   90.00
_cell.angle_beta   90.00
_cell.angle_gamma   90.00
#
_symmetry.space_group_name_H-M   'P 1'
#
loop_
_entity.id
_entity.type
_entity.pdbx_description
1 polymer ?
#
loop_
_entity_poly.entity_id
_entity_poly.type
_entity_poly.pdbx_seq_one_letter_code
_entity_poly.pdbx_strand_id
1 'polypeptide(L)'
;MQFVDIYISLVKKLCTDCYFIGAEASKVRGSWGVILLIWLLFIVSAFMVFETGFVLPIVLFIMAMFFSLRRMTGQKKVCPSCEHESMIPLTSQKAQSLIKDNNLSVKDTPENPERLDLSLVGLLVAVLILLVVIVWMVI
;
A
#
# COMPACT_ATOMS: atom_id res chain seq x y z
N MET A 1 -23.32 9.49 -22.00
CA MET A 1 -23.05 8.20 -21.33
C MET A 1 -22.03 7.30 -22.05
N GLN A 2 -21.38 7.71 -23.17
CA GLN A 2 -20.36 6.88 -23.85
C GLN A 2 -18.90 7.13 -23.38
N PHE A 3 -18.65 8.14 -22.52
CA PHE A 3 -17.31 8.46 -22.04
C PHE A 3 -16.83 7.56 -20.88
N VAL A 4 -17.75 6.91 -20.16
CA VAL A 4 -17.43 6.08 -18.98
C VAL A 4 -16.91 4.71 -19.39
N ASP A 5 -17.48 4.11 -20.44
CA ASP A 5 -17.04 2.80 -20.95
C ASP A 5 -15.61 2.83 -21.54
N ILE A 6 -15.17 4.01 -22.04
CA ILE A 6 -13.79 4.22 -22.49
C ILE A 6 -12.81 4.21 -21.31
N TYR A 7 -13.23 4.68 -20.13
CA TYR A 7 -12.36 4.75 -18.94
C TYR A 7 -12.27 3.39 -18.20
N ILE A 8 -13.32 2.58 -18.25
CA ILE A 8 -13.39 1.26 -17.57
C ILE A 8 -12.70 0.16 -18.40
N SER A 9 -12.79 0.23 -19.73
CA SER A 9 -11.97 -0.59 -20.64
C SER A 9 -10.45 -0.35 -20.47
N LEU A 10 -10.07 0.78 -19.87
CA LEU A 10 -8.69 1.26 -19.76
C LEU A 10 -7.85 0.61 -18.65
N VAL A 11 -8.43 -0.23 -17.77
CA VAL A 11 -7.72 -0.72 -16.57
C VAL A 11 -7.42 -2.21 -16.60
N LYS A 12 -7.81 -2.94 -17.66
CA LYS A 12 -7.39 -4.33 -17.79
C LYS A 12 -5.94 -4.41 -18.31
N LYS A 13 -5.09 -5.13 -17.56
CA LYS A 13 -3.67 -5.33 -17.88
C LYS A 13 -3.38 -6.82 -18.07
N LEU A 14 -2.37 -7.09 -18.89
CA LEU A 14 -1.82 -8.43 -19.13
C LEU A 14 -0.46 -8.52 -18.43
N CYS A 15 -0.25 -9.52 -17.60
CA CYS A 15 1.09 -9.84 -17.08
C CYS A 15 1.92 -10.56 -18.14
N THR A 16 3.14 -10.10 -18.42
CA THR A 16 4.00 -10.73 -19.43
C THR A 16 4.65 -12.02 -18.98
N ASP A 17 4.67 -12.31 -17.67
CA ASP A 17 5.37 -13.48 -17.13
C ASP A 17 4.45 -14.69 -16.94
N CYS A 18 3.20 -14.46 -16.51
CA CYS A 18 2.23 -15.53 -16.23
C CYS A 18 0.95 -15.47 -17.09
N TYR A 19 0.87 -14.51 -18.02
CA TYR A 19 -0.27 -14.30 -18.92
C TYR A 19 -1.62 -14.04 -18.23
N PHE A 20 -1.62 -13.69 -16.94
CA PHE A 20 -2.81 -13.32 -16.21
C PHE A 20 -3.39 -11.99 -16.74
N ILE A 21 -4.70 -12.00 -17.03
CA ILE A 21 -5.46 -10.83 -17.49
C ILE A 21 -6.36 -10.35 -16.35
N GLY A 22 -6.17 -9.12 -15.89
CA GLY A 22 -6.99 -8.56 -14.82
C GLY A 22 -6.51 -7.21 -14.32
N ALA A 23 -7.06 -6.80 -13.17
CA ALA A 23 -6.60 -5.61 -12.46
C ALA A 23 -5.28 -5.88 -11.74
N GLU A 24 -4.44 -4.86 -11.66
CA GLU A 24 -3.22 -4.90 -10.88
C GLU A 24 -3.52 -4.87 -9.38
N ALA A 25 -2.83 -5.71 -8.62
CA ALA A 25 -2.87 -5.66 -7.17
C ALA A 25 -1.80 -4.70 -6.67
N SER A 26 -2.12 -3.87 -5.68
CA SER A 26 -1.10 -3.11 -4.95
C SER A 26 -0.49 -4.01 -3.88
N LYS A 27 0.80 -4.34 -4.03
CA LYS A 27 1.55 -5.01 -2.97
C LYS A 27 2.42 -3.99 -2.26
N VAL A 28 2.23 -3.86 -0.95
CA VAL A 28 3.02 -2.98 -0.11
C VAL A 28 4.45 -3.52 -0.05
N ARG A 29 5.42 -2.70 -0.44
CA ARG A 29 6.83 -3.09 -0.39
C ARG A 29 7.30 -3.15 1.07
N GLY A 30 7.54 -4.36 1.58
CA GLY A 30 8.29 -4.63 2.80
C GLY A 30 7.60 -5.57 3.79
N SER A 31 8.37 -6.08 4.76
CA SER A 31 7.89 -6.94 5.85
C SER A 31 7.18 -6.14 6.93
N TRP A 32 5.97 -6.56 7.32
CA TRP A 32 5.22 -6.01 8.46
C TRP A 32 6.04 -6.08 9.76
N GLY A 33 6.89 -7.10 9.90
CA GLY A 33 7.74 -7.29 11.07
C GLY A 33 8.73 -6.15 11.30
N VAL A 34 9.27 -5.55 10.24
CA VAL A 34 10.21 -4.41 10.37
C VAL A 34 9.52 -3.17 10.94
N ILE A 35 8.27 -2.91 10.54
CA ILE A 35 7.49 -1.80 11.09
C ILE A 35 7.27 -2.05 12.58
N LEU A 36 6.79 -3.25 12.92
CA LEU A 36 6.48 -3.63 14.29
C LEU A 36 7.72 -3.53 15.19
N LEU A 37 8.89 -3.99 14.71
CA LEU A 37 10.16 -3.88 15.41
C LEU A 37 10.55 -2.42 15.71
N ILE A 38 10.43 -1.52 14.72
CA ILE A 38 10.75 -0.09 14.89
C ILE A 38 9.85 0.55 15.96
N TRP A 39 8.55 0.27 15.91
CA TRP A 39 7.60 0.77 16.91
C TRP A 39 7.87 0.20 18.30
N LEU A 40 8.27 -1.07 18.41
CA LEU A 40 8.59 -1.71 19.68
C LEU A 40 9.85 -1.11 20.31
N LEU A 41 10.90 -0.87 19.51
CA LEU A 41 12.10 -0.15 19.95
C LEU A 41 11.79 1.27 20.42
N PHE A 42 10.90 1.96 19.70
CA PHE A 42 10.43 3.28 20.09
C PHE A 42 9.74 3.26 21.46
N ILE A 43 8.80 2.34 21.67
CA ILE A 43 8.09 2.19 22.95
C ILE A 43 9.07 1.89 24.09
N VAL A 44 9.98 0.92 23.89
CA VAL A 44 11.00 0.58 24.91
C VAL A 44 11.89 1.77 25.23
N SER A 45 12.32 2.54 24.22
CA SER A 45 13.12 3.75 24.42
C SER A 45 12.34 4.84 25.18
N ALA A 46 11.05 4.99 24.91
CA ALA A 46 10.20 5.97 25.60
C ALA A 46 10.04 5.62 27.09
N PHE A 47 9.89 4.33 27.43
CA PHE A 47 9.82 3.88 28.82
C PHE A 47 11.15 4.04 29.57
N MET A 48 12.28 3.73 28.92
CA MET A 48 13.60 3.81 29.53
C MET A 48 14.07 5.25 29.80
N VAL A 49 13.59 6.23 29.02
CA VAL A 49 14.12 7.60 29.01
C VAL A 49 13.33 8.55 29.91
N PHE A 50 12.37 8.03 30.69
CA PHE A 50 11.47 8.85 31.53
C PHE A 50 12.20 9.79 32.50
N GLU A 51 13.38 9.44 33.01
CA GLU A 51 14.16 10.30 33.91
C GLU A 51 15.20 11.20 33.21
N THR A 52 15.60 10.88 31.97
CA THR A 52 16.74 11.54 31.29
C THR A 52 16.35 12.65 30.30
N GLY A 53 15.06 12.96 30.17
CA GLY A 53 14.55 14.09 29.41
C GLY A 53 13.96 13.74 28.03
N PHE A 54 12.98 14.55 27.60
CA PHE A 54 12.07 14.26 26.47
C PHE A 54 12.67 14.39 25.07
N VAL A 55 13.90 14.90 24.89
CA VAL A 55 14.41 15.24 23.56
C VAL A 55 14.71 14.00 22.70
N LEU A 56 15.31 12.96 23.30
CA LEU A 56 15.70 11.74 22.60
C LEU A 56 14.50 10.96 22.02
N PRO A 57 13.40 10.70 22.76
CA PRO A 57 12.24 10.01 22.21
C PRO A 57 11.56 10.83 21.11
N ILE A 58 11.51 12.17 21.22
CA ILE A 58 10.92 13.01 20.15
C ILE A 58 11.69 12.84 18.83
N VAL A 59 13.03 12.84 18.87
CA VAL A 59 13.85 12.66 17.67
C VAL A 59 13.63 11.27 17.05
N LEU A 60 13.60 10.21 17.87
CA LEU A 60 13.33 8.84 17.41
C LEU A 60 11.93 8.70 16.82
N PHE A 61 10.94 9.35 17.42
CA PHE A 61 9.56 9.35 16.92
C PHE A 61 9.49 9.95 15.53
N ILE A 62 10.09 11.13 15.31
CA ILE A 62 10.09 11.80 14.01
C ILE A 62 10.75 10.92 12.95
N MET A 63 11.87 10.26 13.30
CA MET A 63 12.56 9.32 12.41
C MET A 63 11.68 8.12 12.04
N ALA A 64 11.03 7.49 13.02
CA ALA A 64 10.12 6.37 12.81
C ALA A 64 8.90 6.77 11.96
N MET A 65 8.38 7.97 12.17
CA MET A 65 7.25 8.50 11.41
C MET A 65 7.62 8.72 9.95
N PHE A 66 8.78 9.35 9.68
CA PHE A 66 9.25 9.57 8.31
C PHE A 66 9.51 8.26 7.57
N PHE A 67 10.10 7.27 8.24
CA PHE A 67 10.29 5.93 7.66
C PHE A 67 8.95 5.27 7.31
N SER A 68 7.95 5.39 8.17
CA SER A 68 6.60 4.87 7.94
C SER A 68 5.92 5.55 6.75
N LEU A 69 6.02 6.87 6.64
CA LEU A 69 5.47 7.64 5.52
C LEU A 69 6.13 7.26 4.18
N ARG A 70 7.47 7.21 4.13
CA ARG A 70 8.20 6.83 2.91
C ARG A 70 7.83 5.43 2.43
N ARG A 71 7.43 4.56 3.35
CA ARG A 71 7.00 3.21 3.02
C ARG A 71 5.59 3.16 2.46
N MET A 72 4.67 3.98 2.98
CA MET A 72 3.30 4.05 2.46
C MET A 72 3.25 4.52 1.00
N THR A 73 4.19 5.38 0.59
CA THR A 73 4.29 5.86 -0.79
C THR A 73 4.93 4.85 -1.75
N GLY A 74 5.56 3.79 -1.24
CA GLY A 74 6.25 2.76 -2.01
C GLY A 74 5.36 1.61 -2.50
N GLN A 75 4.04 1.82 -2.66
CA GLN A 75 3.17 0.79 -3.20
C GLN A 75 3.54 0.50 -4.65
N LYS A 76 3.78 -0.76 -4.95
CA LYS A 76 4.05 -1.21 -6.30
C LYS A 76 2.86 -1.98 -6.83
N LYS A 77 2.57 -1.72 -8.11
CA LYS A 77 1.56 -2.43 -8.87
C LYS A 77 2.18 -3.73 -9.34
N VAL A 78 1.64 -4.86 -8.89
CA VAL A 78 2.14 -6.20 -9.20
C VAL A 78 1.01 -7.08 -9.71
N CYS A 79 1.37 -8.13 -10.43
CA CYS A 79 0.41 -9.16 -10.84
C CYS A 79 -0.09 -9.93 -9.61
N PRO A 80 -1.42 -10.16 -9.44
CA PRO A 80 -1.94 -10.96 -8.32
C PRO A 80 -1.61 -12.45 -8.42
N SER A 81 -1.26 -12.96 -9.61
CA SER A 81 -0.95 -14.38 -9.83
C SER A 81 0.51 -14.70 -9.54
N CYS A 82 1.46 -13.91 -10.06
CA CYS A 82 2.89 -14.19 -9.96
C CYS A 82 3.69 -13.15 -9.14
N GLU A 83 3.05 -12.06 -8.68
CA GLU A 83 3.67 -10.98 -7.88
C GLU A 83 4.80 -10.18 -8.57
N HIS A 84 4.99 -10.34 -9.88
CA HIS A 84 5.98 -9.58 -10.65
C HIS A 84 5.43 -8.22 -11.15
N GLU A 85 6.34 -7.26 -11.34
CA GLU A 85 6.07 -5.89 -11.85
C GLU A 85 6.02 -5.86 -13.39
N SER A 86 5.28 -6.78 -13.99
CA SER A 86 5.33 -7.06 -15.45
C SER A 86 3.97 -6.90 -16.14
N MET A 87 3.04 -6.15 -15.54
CA MET A 87 1.75 -5.87 -16.12
C MET A 87 1.81 -4.74 -17.16
N ILE A 88 1.42 -5.04 -18.39
CA ILE A 88 1.30 -4.11 -19.51
C ILE A 88 -0.19 -3.85 -19.83
N PRO A 89 -0.57 -2.63 -20.27
CA PRO A 89 -1.95 -2.37 -20.67
C PRO A 89 -2.33 -3.20 -21.89
N LEU A 90 -3.55 -3.76 -21.91
CA LEU A 90 -4.05 -4.57 -23.03
C LEU A 90 -4.13 -3.80 -24.36
N THR A 91 -4.20 -2.47 -24.30
CA THR A 91 -4.21 -1.60 -25.49
C THR A 91 -2.86 -1.50 -26.17
N SER A 92 -1.76 -1.94 -25.53
CA SER A 92 -0.43 -1.94 -26.13
C SER A 92 -0.33 -2.97 -27.26
N GLN A 93 0.35 -2.61 -28.36
CA GLN A 93 0.66 -3.52 -29.47
C GLN A 93 1.37 -4.81 -28.97
N LYS A 94 2.22 -4.70 -27.95
CA LYS A 94 2.91 -5.83 -27.33
C LYS A 94 1.95 -6.78 -26.61
N ALA A 95 0.89 -6.27 -26.01
CA ALA A 95 -0.12 -7.11 -25.37
C ALA A 95 -0.95 -7.87 -26.42
N GLN A 96 -1.32 -7.19 -27.52
CA GLN A 96 -2.09 -7.78 -28.61
C GLN A 96 -1.33 -8.93 -29.30
N SER A 97 -0.02 -8.79 -29.51
CA SER A 97 0.80 -9.87 -30.06
C SER A 97 0.82 -11.08 -29.13
N LEU A 98 1.04 -10.89 -27.83
CA LEU A 98 1.07 -11.98 -26.85
C LEU A 98 -0.26 -12.72 -26.74
N ILE A 99 -1.40 -12.02 -26.83
CA ILE A 99 -2.73 -12.64 -26.82
C ILE A 99 -2.93 -13.50 -28.07
N LYS A 100 -2.53 -12.99 -29.24
CA LYS A 100 -2.64 -13.71 -30.51
C LYS A 100 -1.74 -14.94 -30.53
N ASP A 101 -0.50 -14.82 -30.06
CA ASP A 101 0.49 -15.90 -30.07
C ASP A 101 0.11 -17.05 -29.12
N ASN A 102 -0.55 -16.73 -27.99
CA ASN A 102 -0.92 -17.71 -26.96
C ASN A 102 -2.40 -18.13 -26.97
N ASN A 103 -3.20 -17.65 -27.93
CA ASN A 103 -4.64 -17.91 -28.04
C ASN A 103 -5.40 -17.68 -26.71
N LEU A 104 -5.08 -16.59 -26.00
CA LEU A 104 -5.67 -16.30 -24.69
C LEU A 104 -7.12 -15.78 -24.85
N SER A 105 -8.06 -16.36 -24.09
CA SER A 105 -9.44 -15.87 -24.00
C SER A 105 -9.56 -14.82 -22.89
N VAL A 106 -10.04 -13.63 -23.23
CA VAL A 106 -10.30 -12.55 -22.27
C VAL A 106 -11.58 -12.88 -21.50
N LYS A 107 -11.44 -13.35 -20.25
CA LYS A 107 -12.60 -13.56 -19.38
C LYS A 107 -12.95 -12.26 -18.68
N ASP A 108 -14.18 -11.79 -18.83
CA ASP A 108 -14.70 -10.65 -18.09
C ASP A 108 -14.94 -11.08 -16.63
N THR A 109 -14.00 -10.74 -15.75
CA THR A 109 -14.23 -10.88 -14.30
C THR A 109 -14.81 -9.56 -13.80
N PRO A 110 -15.98 -9.57 -13.13
CA PRO A 110 -16.57 -8.35 -12.60
C PRO A 110 -15.66 -7.79 -11.48
N GLU A 111 -15.32 -6.52 -11.64
CA GLU A 111 -14.53 -5.74 -10.69
C GLU A 111 -15.41 -5.45 -9.46
N ASN A 112 -15.02 -5.91 -8.27
CA ASN A 112 -15.66 -5.51 -7.00
C ASN A 112 -14.85 -4.36 -6.38
N PRO A 113 -15.34 -3.10 -6.44
CA PRO A 113 -14.64 -1.96 -5.85
C PRO A 113 -14.96 -1.82 -4.35
N GLU A 114 -14.58 -2.80 -3.52
CA GLU A 114 -14.51 -2.61 -2.07
C GLU A 114 -13.11 -2.17 -1.67
N ARG A 115 -12.79 -0.89 -1.95
CA ARG A 115 -11.66 -0.23 -1.28
C ARG A 115 -12.19 0.43 -0.02
N LEU A 116 -12.22 -0.34 1.07
CA LEU A 116 -12.40 0.22 2.41
C LEU A 116 -11.17 1.10 2.71
N ASP A 117 -11.40 2.41 2.84
CA ASP A 117 -10.35 3.42 2.92
C ASP A 117 -9.45 3.23 4.15
N LEU A 118 -8.31 2.58 3.92
CA LEU A 118 -7.21 2.43 4.89
C LEU A 118 -6.74 3.78 5.47
N SER A 119 -7.04 4.88 4.77
CA SER A 119 -6.82 6.27 5.21
C SER A 119 -7.63 6.64 6.46
N LEU A 120 -8.90 6.19 6.56
CA LEU A 120 -9.79 6.52 7.67
C LEU A 120 -9.32 5.87 8.98
N VAL A 121 -8.87 4.61 8.88
CA VAL A 121 -8.34 3.85 10.03
C VAL A 121 -7.09 4.54 10.58
N GLY A 122 -6.19 5.00 9.70
CA GLY A 122 -4.99 5.74 10.11
C GLY A 122 -5.30 7.04 10.86
N LEU A 123 -6.30 7.80 10.40
CA LEU A 123 -6.72 9.04 11.04
C LEU A 123 -7.31 8.80 12.44
N LEU A 124 -8.15 7.79 12.60
CA LEU A 124 -8.77 7.45 13.89
C LEU A 124 -7.72 7.06 14.95
N VAL A 125 -6.72 6.27 14.56
CA VAL A 125 -5.63 5.87 15.47
C VAL A 125 -4.80 7.09 15.90
N ALA A 126 -4.49 8.00 14.96
CA ALA A 126 -3.74 9.21 15.28
C ALA A 126 -4.49 10.12 16.28
N VAL A 127 -5.81 10.29 16.10
CA VAL A 127 -6.64 11.08 17.02
C VAL A 127 -6.68 10.46 18.42
N LEU A 128 -6.82 9.13 18.52
CA LEU A 128 -6.82 8.43 19.82
C LEU A 128 -5.50 8.61 20.58
N ILE A 129 -4.36 8.50 19.90
CA ILE A 129 -3.04 8.71 20.52
C ILE A 129 -2.92 10.14 21.05
N LEU A 130 -3.37 11.12 20.26
CA LEU A 130 -3.31 12.54 20.63
C LEU A 130 -4.17 12.84 21.88
N LEU A 131 -5.37 12.25 21.97
CA LEU A 131 -6.22 12.36 23.16
C LEU A 131 -5.57 11.75 24.41
N VAL A 132 -4.93 10.58 24.28
CA VAL A 132 -4.22 9.93 25.41
C VAL A 132 -3.09 10.83 25.93
N VAL A 133 -2.33 11.45 25.03
CA VAL A 133 -1.25 12.37 25.40
C VAL A 133 -1.79 13.63 26.11
N ILE A 134 -2.89 14.21 25.61
CA ILE A 134 -3.53 15.37 26.25
C ILE A 134 -4.00 15.02 27.66
N VAL A 135 -4.71 13.90 27.82
CA VAL A 135 -5.21 13.47 29.14
C VAL A 135 -4.05 13.25 30.10
N TRP A 136 -2.96 12.63 29.64
CA TRP A 136 -1.77 12.41 30.45
C TRP A 136 -1.06 13.71 30.86
N MET A 137 -1.17 14.78 30.07
CA MET A 137 -0.63 16.09 30.42
C MET A 137 -1.47 16.86 31.45
N VAL A 138 -2.75 16.50 31.61
CA VAL A 138 -3.68 17.19 32.52
C VAL A 138 -3.71 16.53 33.90
N ILE A 139 -3.44 15.23 33.97
CA ILE A 139 -3.37 14.44 35.21
C ILE A 139 -1.98 14.60 35.84
#